data_AF-A0A1K0IL58-F1
#
_entry.id   AF-A0A1K0IL58-F1
#
_cell.length_a   1.000
_cell.length_b   1.000
_cell.length_c   1.000
_cell.angle_alpha   90.00
_cell.angle_beta   90.00
_cell.angle_gamma   90.00
#
_symmetry.space_group_name_H-M   'P 1'
#
loop_
_entity.id
_entity.type
_entity.pdbx_description
1 polymer ?
#
loop_
_entity_poly.entity_id
_entity_poly.type
_entity_poly.pdbx_seq_one_letter_code
_entity_poly.pdbx_strand_id
1 'polypeptide(L)'
;MSRAVQQSLRTGWYYRVLETGDVAAGDTLELVARPCPRWPLQRLLQVLYVDRLDYAALAEMSELAPLAENWRKLARQRVERREIEDMERRLAGG
;
A
#
# COMPACT_ATOMS: atom_id res chain seq x y z
N MET A 1 -15.35 12.29 2.18
CA MET A 1 -14.62 11.54 3.23
C MET A 1 -13.35 10.88 2.69
N SER A 2 -13.41 10.20 1.54
CA SER A 2 -12.26 9.49 0.92
C SER A 2 -11.01 10.35 0.72
N ARG A 3 -11.17 11.63 0.33
CA ARG A 3 -10.04 12.58 0.21
C ARG A 3 -9.31 12.81 1.53
N ALA A 4 -10.06 13.04 2.61
CA ALA A 4 -9.47 13.30 3.94
C ALA A 4 -8.70 12.08 4.46
N VAL A 5 -9.22 10.87 4.22
CA VAL A 5 -8.55 9.61 4.57
C VAL A 5 -7.23 9.45 3.81
N GLN A 6 -7.21 9.75 2.51
CA GLN A 6 -5.99 9.70 1.71
C GLN A 6 -4.98 10.78 2.11
N GLN A 7 -5.44 12.03 2.26
CA GLN A 7 -4.57 13.16 2.61
C GLN A 7 -3.92 12.99 3.99
N SER A 8 -4.64 12.43 4.96
CA SER A 8 -4.11 12.16 6.29
C SER A 8 -3.26 10.89 6.38
N LEU A 9 -3.27 10.04 5.34
CA LEU A 9 -2.67 8.70 5.32
C LEU A 9 -3.19 7.76 6.41
N ARG A 10 -4.32 8.09 7.07
CA ARG A 10 -4.97 7.25 8.09
C ARG A 10 -5.94 6.26 7.43
N THR A 11 -5.40 5.37 6.59
CA THR A 11 -6.19 4.51 5.71
C THR A 11 -6.55 3.14 6.29
N GLY A 12 -5.90 2.74 7.39
CA GLY A 12 -5.83 1.33 7.78
C GLY A 12 -5.08 0.51 6.72
N TRP A 13 -5.20 -0.81 6.79
CA TRP A 13 -4.60 -1.75 5.84
C TRP A 13 -5.39 -3.07 5.80
N TYR A 14 -5.08 -3.90 4.83
CA TYR A 14 -5.64 -5.24 4.68
C TYR A 14 -4.56 -6.29 4.94
N TYR A 15 -4.99 -7.44 5.49
CA TYR A 15 -4.18 -8.64 5.57
C TYR A 15 -4.60 -9.63 4.49
N ARG A 16 -3.66 -10.46 4.05
CA ARG A 16 -3.99 -11.73 3.38
C ARG A 16 -3.97 -12.84 4.42
N VAL A 17 -4.90 -13.78 4.31
CA VAL A 17 -4.89 -15.00 5.12
C VAL A 17 -3.83 -15.93 4.53
N LEU A 18 -2.78 -16.23 5.31
CA LEU A 18 -1.73 -17.17 4.93
C LEU A 18 -2.18 -18.61 5.21
N GLU A 19 -2.79 -18.78 6.37
CA GLU A 19 -3.29 -20.02 6.91
C GLU A 19 -4.62 -19.69 7.60
N THR A 20 -5.65 -20.50 7.32
CA THR A 20 -6.97 -20.34 7.93
C THR A 20 -6.97 -20.97 9.32
N GLY A 21 -7.70 -20.37 10.25
CA GLY A 21 -7.88 -20.90 11.60
C GLY A 21 -8.92 -20.10 12.37
N ASP A 22 -9.07 -20.42 13.65
CA ASP A 22 -9.99 -19.74 14.55
C ASP A 22 -9.32 -18.52 15.22
N VAL A 23 -10.07 -17.43 15.30
CA VAL A 23 -9.69 -16.21 16.02
C VAL A 23 -10.91 -15.65 16.74
N ALA A 24 -10.70 -15.10 17.94
CA ALA A 24 -11.73 -14.53 18.77
C ALA A 24 -11.37 -13.14 19.31
N ALA A 25 -12.39 -12.37 19.70
CA ALA A 25 -12.16 -11.11 20.39
C ALA A 25 -11.47 -11.36 21.74
N GLY A 26 -10.36 -10.67 21.98
CA GLY A 26 -9.50 -10.88 23.15
C GLY A 26 -8.18 -11.58 22.83
N ASP A 27 -8.06 -12.20 21.65
CA ASP A 27 -6.80 -12.76 21.18
C ASP A 27 -5.76 -11.66 20.92
N THR A 28 -4.49 -12.01 21.07
CA THR A 28 -3.36 -11.09 20.86
C THR A 28 -2.76 -11.27 19.47
N LEU A 29 -2.46 -10.16 18.80
CA LEU A 29 -1.66 -10.17 17.58
C LEU A 29 -0.18 -10.13 17.94
N GLU A 30 0.55 -11.18 17.58
CA GLU A 30 2.01 -11.26 17.74
C GLU A 30 2.72 -11.04 16.40
N LEU A 31 3.79 -10.24 16.41
CA LEU A 31 4.64 -10.04 15.25
C LEU A 31 5.66 -11.17 15.13
N VAL A 32 5.36 -12.17 14.30
CA VAL A 32 6.25 -13.32 14.08
C VAL A 32 7.41 -12.99 13.12
N ALA A 33 7.16 -12.14 12.10
CA ALA A 33 8.17 -11.82 11.10
C ALA A 33 8.03 -10.40 10.54
N ARG A 34 9.17 -9.79 10.18
CA ARG A 34 9.25 -8.50 9.50
C ARG A 34 10.11 -8.61 8.23
N PRO A 35 9.58 -9.22 7.14
CA PRO A 35 10.37 -9.50 5.93
C PRO A 35 10.83 -8.22 5.19
N CYS A 36 10.06 -7.12 5.30
CA CYS A 36 10.36 -5.86 4.63
C CYS A 36 10.54 -4.71 5.65
N PRO A 37 11.61 -4.71 6.47
CA PRO A 37 11.74 -3.77 7.59
C PRO A 37 11.89 -2.31 7.15
N ARG A 38 12.41 -2.07 5.94
CA ARG A 38 12.58 -0.73 5.36
C ARG A 38 11.30 -0.17 4.71
N TRP A 39 10.22 -0.95 4.70
CA TRP A 39 8.96 -0.63 4.04
C TRP A 39 7.79 -0.67 5.03
N PRO A 40 7.73 0.26 6.00
CA PRO A 40 6.53 0.44 6.81
C PRO A 40 5.37 0.97 5.94
N LEU A 41 4.13 0.75 6.40
CA LEU A 41 2.92 1.21 5.69
C LEU A 41 2.97 2.71 5.38
N GLN A 42 3.46 3.53 6.32
CA GLN A 42 3.61 4.97 6.11
C GLN A 42 4.47 5.32 4.89
N ARG A 43 5.59 4.61 4.69
CA ARG A 43 6.46 4.82 3.52
C ARG A 43 5.75 4.45 2.22
N LEU A 44 5.00 3.34 2.20
CA LEU A 44 4.21 2.95 1.04
C LEU A 44 3.17 4.02 0.67
N LEU A 45 2.45 4.54 1.67
CA LEU A 45 1.43 5.58 1.46
C LEU A 45 2.05 6.91 1.00
N GLN A 46 3.22 7.27 1.53
CA GLN A 46 3.98 8.45 1.10
C GLN A 46 4.34 8.35 -0.39
N VAL A 47 4.93 7.23 -0.83
CA VAL A 47 5.30 6.99 -2.24
C VAL A 47 4.08 7.00 -3.15
N LEU A 48 2.96 6.43 -2.70
CA LEU A 48 1.76 6.34 -3.52
C LEU A 48 0.99 7.65 -3.67
N TYR A 49 0.93 8.47 -2.62
CA TYR A 49 -0.01 9.59 -2.55
C TYR A 49 0.66 10.97 -2.41
N VAL A 50 1.91 11.04 -2.00
CA VAL A 50 2.64 12.30 -1.77
C VAL A 50 3.80 12.42 -2.76
N ASP A 51 4.82 11.56 -2.63
CA ASP A 51 6.05 11.59 -3.44
C ASP A 51 5.92 10.72 -4.70
N ARG A 52 4.87 11.02 -5.48
CA ARG A 52 4.38 10.16 -6.57
C ARG A 52 5.36 9.99 -7.75
N LEU A 53 6.43 10.79 -7.79
CA LEU A 53 7.46 10.77 -8.83
C LEU A 53 8.79 10.18 -8.34
N ASP A 54 8.83 9.61 -7.12
CA ASP A 54 9.99 8.87 -6.63
C ASP A 54 10.07 7.51 -7.34
N TYR A 55 10.60 7.51 -8.56
CA TYR A 55 10.70 6.30 -9.40
C TYR A 55 11.61 5.25 -8.80
N ALA A 56 12.61 5.64 -8.00
CA ALA A 56 13.48 4.69 -7.32
C ALA A 56 12.70 3.92 -6.24
N ALA A 57 11.95 4.63 -5.41
CA ALA A 57 11.09 4.01 -4.42
C ALA A 57 9.95 3.20 -5.07
N LEU A 58 9.36 3.67 -6.17
CA LEU A 58 8.34 2.91 -6.92
C LEU A 58 8.91 1.60 -7.50
N ALA A 59 10.14 1.61 -8.02
CA ALA A 59 10.80 0.41 -8.51
C ALA A 59 11.13 -0.58 -7.38
N GLU A 60 11.58 -0.10 -6.22
CA GLU A 60 11.74 -0.97 -5.05
C GLU A 60 10.39 -1.54 -4.57
N MET A 61 9.34 -0.72 -4.58
CA MET A 61 7.99 -1.09 -4.14
C MET A 61 7.39 -2.19 -5.03
N SER A 62 7.64 -2.17 -6.34
CA SER A 62 7.08 -3.18 -7.26
C SER A 62 7.56 -4.60 -6.99
N GLU A 63 8.72 -4.74 -6.36
CA GLU A 63 9.37 -6.03 -6.08
C GLU A 63 9.07 -6.57 -4.67
N LEU A 64 8.25 -5.86 -3.88
CA LEU A 64 7.89 -6.32 -2.53
C LEU A 64 6.94 -7.52 -2.58
N ALA A 65 7.50 -8.74 -2.54
CA ALA A 65 6.74 -9.99 -2.66
C ALA A 65 5.47 -10.09 -1.77
N PRO A 66 5.45 -9.62 -0.50
CA PRO A 66 4.26 -9.67 0.34
C PRO A 66 3.17 -8.63 -0.01
N LEU A 67 3.49 -7.63 -0.83
CA LEU A 67 2.59 -6.53 -1.17
C LEU A 67 1.51 -7.01 -2.17
N ALA A 68 0.30 -6.46 -2.03
CA ALA A 68 -0.80 -6.76 -2.92
C ALA A 68 -0.43 -6.50 -4.39
N GLU A 69 -0.84 -7.41 -5.28
CA GLU A 69 -0.46 -7.37 -6.69
C GLU A 69 -0.89 -6.10 -7.41
N ASN A 70 -2.06 -5.56 -7.08
CA ASN A 70 -2.55 -4.30 -7.64
C ASN A 70 -1.64 -3.11 -7.32
N TRP A 71 -1.07 -3.04 -6.12
CA TRP A 71 -0.15 -1.98 -5.72
C TRP A 71 1.20 -2.13 -6.44
N ARG A 72 1.70 -3.37 -6.57
CA ARG A 72 2.92 -3.64 -7.34
C ARG A 72 2.75 -3.29 -8.81
N LYS A 73 1.62 -3.67 -9.42
CA LYS A 73 1.27 -3.31 -10.81
C LYS A 73 1.21 -1.80 -11.01
N LEU A 74 0.57 -1.08 -10.08
CA LEU A 74 0.49 0.38 -10.13
C LEU A 74 1.89 1.01 -10.10
N ALA A 75 2.76 0.55 -9.19
CA ALA A 75 4.12 1.05 -9.09
C ALA A 75 4.91 0.81 -10.39
N ARG A 76 4.84 -0.39 -10.97
CA ARG A 76 5.47 -0.70 -12.27
C ARG A 76 4.96 0.22 -13.39
N GLN A 77 3.65 0.40 -13.49
CA GLN A 77 3.06 1.27 -14.51
C GLN A 77 3.54 2.71 -14.39
N ARG A 78 3.64 3.25 -13.17
CA ARG A 78 4.19 4.59 -12.93
C ARG A 78 5.66 4.70 -13.35
N VAL A 79 6.48 3.69 -13.06
CA VAL A 79 7.90 3.64 -13.47
C VAL A 79 8.04 3.57 -14.99
N GLU A 80 7.27 2.69 -15.63
CA GLU A 80 7.31 2.48 -17.09
C GLU A 80 6.84 3.72 -17.86
N ARG A 81 5.74 4.33 -17.43
CA ARG A 81 5.10 5.44 -18.15
C ARG A 81 5.59 6.81 -17.73
N ARG A 82 6.21 6.92 -16.56
CA ARG A 82 6.57 8.21 -15.92
C ARG A 82 5.37 9.15 -15.75
N GLU A 83 4.21 8.56 -15.53
CA GLU A 83 2.93 9.24 -15.41
C GLU A 83 2.19 8.75 -14.15
N ILE A 84 1.36 9.63 -13.60
CA ILE A 84 0.49 9.32 -12.47
C ILE A 84 -0.92 9.16 -13.03
N GLU A 85 -1.56 8.06 -12.66
CA GLU A 85 -2.95 7.77 -13.01
C GLU A 85 -3.93 8.79 -12.43
N ASP A 86 -5.05 9.00 -13.11
CA ASP A 86 -6.11 9.84 -12.59
C ASP A 86 -6.79 9.19 -11.37
N MET A 87 -6.53 9.78 -10.20
CA MET A 87 -7.05 9.32 -8.92
C MET A 87 -8.43 9.89 -8.59
N GLU A 88 -8.92 10.87 -9.34
CA GLU A 88 -10.16 11.59 -9.03
C GLU A 88 -11.38 10.69 -9.13
N ARG A 89 -11.40 9.75 -10.09
CA ARG A 89 -12.46 8.76 -10.25
C ARG A 89 -12.71 7.93 -8.99
N ARG A 90 -11.66 7.61 -8.22
CA ARG A 90 -11.78 6.85 -6.97
C ARG A 90 -12.19 7.73 -5.78
N LEU A 91 -11.83 9.02 -5.81
CA LEU A 91 -11.98 9.93 -4.68
C LEU A 91 -13.28 10.72 -4.69
N ALA A 92 -13.85 10.97 -5.88
CA ALA A 92 -15.09 11.71 -6.05
C ALA A 92 -16.34 10.89 -5.67
N GLY A 93 -16.25 9.56 -5.70
CA GLY A 93 -17.44 8.71 -5.75
C GLY A 93 -18.07 8.86 -7.12
N GLY A 94 -18.06 7.78 -7.92
CA GLY A 94 -18.60 7.80 -9.28
C GLY A 94 -20.05 8.27 -9.34
#